data_AF-A0A953WFA4-F1
#
_entry.id   AF-A0A953WFA4-F1
#
_cell.length_a   1.000
_cell.length_b   1.000
_cell.length_c   1.000
_cell.angle_alpha   90.00
_cell.angle_beta   90.00
_cell.angle_gamma   90.00
#
_symmetry.space_group_name_H-M   'P 1'
#
loop_
_entity.id
_entity.type
_entity.pdbx_description
1 polymer ?
#
loop_
_entity_poly.entity_id
_entity_poly.type
_entity_poly.pdbx_seq_one_letter_code
_entity_poly.pdbx_strand_id
1 'polypeptide(L)'
;MIRRNWVALAAAAIFLTACGGSGESDGPAIKPFTPNEPFDPDPYPSTYEAFPNAPVLITNATILDGEGAKIDNGSLLLQDGKISAIGADLEAPEGATVIDASGRWVTPGIIDNHSHLGAYPSPSVSAHQDGNEISGPVTAEVWVEHGIWPQDPGFDRALAGGVTSLQVLPGSANLFGGRGITLKNVPARTVQGMKFPAAPYTLKMACGENPKRVYGYGNGSIPGGAPFSRMGNMAGYRTAWIKAAEYKRKWDKYSAEGGEMPARDLELDTLAGVLAGEILVHMHCYRADEMAQIMDLSKEFGYKVTAFHHAVESYKIADKLADYGACSSMWADWWGFKMEAYDGIPENIPMVHNAGACAIVHSDSDIGIQRLNQEAAKAWADGKRVGIDVPIEEAWEWLSLNPAKSLGIDARTGSLKPGKMGDVVIWSGNPFSVYTKADKVFIDGALMYDRTDNAARPVRDFELGQPGEGDMK
;
A
#
# COMPACT_ATOMS: atom_id res chain seq x y z
N MET A 1 92.17 -31.21 25.00
CA MET A 1 93.20 -30.29 24.47
C MET A 1 92.50 -29.31 23.52
N ILE A 2 92.42 -28.04 23.92
CA ILE A 2 92.32 -26.81 23.08
C ILE A 2 91.21 -26.70 22.00
N ARG A 3 90.18 -25.91 22.38
CA ARG A 3 89.55 -24.74 21.71
C ARG A 3 89.08 -24.77 20.23
N ARG A 4 87.93 -24.04 20.08
CA ARG A 4 87.54 -23.07 19.01
C ARG A 4 86.93 -23.70 17.74
N ASN A 5 85.89 -23.16 17.06
CA ASN A 5 84.99 -22.01 17.22
C ASN A 5 84.10 -21.92 15.93
N TRP A 6 83.04 -21.08 15.93
CA TRP A 6 82.25 -20.56 14.78
C TRP A 6 81.14 -21.47 14.19
N VAL A 7 79.84 -21.18 14.33
CA VAL A 7 78.96 -20.09 13.82
C VAL A 7 78.23 -20.49 12.51
N ALA A 8 76.89 -20.51 12.63
CA ALA A 8 75.82 -20.23 11.68
C ALA A 8 75.79 -20.91 10.29
N LEU A 9 74.70 -21.63 10.01
CA LEU A 9 73.62 -21.19 9.08
C LEU A 9 72.60 -22.34 8.93
N ALA A 10 71.41 -22.14 9.50
CA ALA A 10 70.26 -22.98 9.20
C ALA A 10 69.66 -22.51 7.87
N ALA A 11 69.64 -23.41 6.88
CA ALA A 11 69.01 -23.17 5.60
C ALA A 11 67.49 -23.26 5.74
N ALA A 12 66.81 -22.11 5.64
CA ALA A 12 65.40 -22.00 5.31
C ALA A 12 65.29 -21.44 3.89
N ALA A 13 64.88 -22.26 2.94
CA ALA A 13 64.43 -21.87 1.60
C ALA A 13 63.07 -22.58 1.41
N ILE A 14 61.96 -21.92 1.69
CA ILE A 14 61.15 -21.13 0.73
C ILE A 14 60.99 -21.87 -0.61
N PHE A 15 59.90 -22.63 -0.73
CA PHE A 15 59.21 -22.78 -2.01
C PHE A 15 57.84 -22.11 -1.91
N LEU A 16 57.71 -21.04 -2.68
CA LEU A 16 56.44 -20.43 -3.08
C LEU A 16 55.61 -21.46 -3.83
N THR A 17 54.34 -21.60 -3.45
CA THR A 17 53.25 -21.71 -4.43
C THR A 17 52.08 -20.87 -3.92
N ALA A 18 51.81 -19.81 -4.67
CA ALA A 18 50.63 -18.99 -4.55
C ALA A 18 49.50 -19.64 -5.36
N CYS A 19 48.34 -19.82 -4.72
CA CYS A 19 47.02 -19.65 -5.31
C CYS A 19 46.25 -18.88 -4.22
N GLY A 20 46.03 -17.57 -4.33
CA GLY A 20 45.35 -16.95 -5.46
C GLY A 20 43.84 -17.21 -5.39
N GLY A 21 43.25 -17.26 -4.18
CA GLY A 21 41.80 -17.21 -4.01
C GLY A 21 41.31 -15.78 -4.16
N SER A 22 41.26 -15.27 -5.39
CA SER A 22 40.39 -14.16 -5.73
C SER A 22 38.96 -14.65 -5.52
N GLY A 23 38.36 -14.27 -4.39
CA GLY A 23 36.92 -14.28 -4.28
C GLY A 23 36.39 -13.24 -5.26
N GLU A 24 36.20 -13.65 -6.52
CA GLU A 24 35.21 -13.01 -7.38
C GLU A 24 33.89 -13.17 -6.64
N SER A 25 33.45 -12.10 -5.98
CA SER A 25 32.03 -11.94 -5.70
C SER A 25 31.39 -11.83 -7.08
N ASP A 26 31.00 -12.98 -7.64
CA ASP A 26 30.13 -12.98 -8.82
C ASP A 26 28.91 -12.15 -8.41
N GLY A 27 28.86 -10.93 -8.93
CA GLY A 27 27.69 -10.08 -8.78
C GLY A 27 26.45 -10.83 -9.27
N PRO A 28 25.24 -10.34 -8.95
CA PRO A 28 24.03 -11.00 -9.39
C PRO A 28 24.10 -11.27 -10.90
N ALA A 29 23.81 -12.52 -11.29
CA ALA A 29 23.90 -12.94 -12.68
C ALA A 29 22.92 -12.11 -13.53
N ILE A 30 23.44 -11.14 -14.27
CA ILE A 30 22.65 -10.36 -15.22
C ILE A 30 22.36 -11.27 -16.41
N LYS A 31 21.09 -11.65 -16.55
CA LYS A 31 20.64 -12.49 -17.66
C LYS A 31 20.84 -11.74 -18.99
N PRO A 32 21.52 -12.34 -19.99
CA PRO A 32 21.68 -11.70 -21.29
C PRO A 32 20.32 -11.57 -22.00
N PHE A 33 20.16 -10.49 -22.76
CA PHE A 33 18.95 -10.27 -23.56
C PHE A 33 18.74 -11.39 -24.59
N THR A 34 17.54 -11.94 -24.62
CA THR A 34 17.09 -13.03 -25.50
C THR A 34 15.94 -12.52 -26.38
N PRO A 35 16.13 -12.37 -27.71
CA PRO A 35 15.15 -11.70 -28.59
C PRO A 35 13.75 -12.34 -28.69
N ASN A 36 13.57 -13.56 -28.18
CA ASN A 36 12.33 -14.35 -28.33
C ASN A 36 11.79 -14.84 -26.98
N GLU A 37 12.21 -14.23 -25.87
CA GLU A 37 11.67 -14.56 -24.56
C GLU A 37 10.53 -13.60 -24.19
N PRO A 38 9.38 -14.10 -23.69
CA PRO A 38 8.35 -13.25 -23.13
C PRO A 38 8.92 -12.35 -22.04
N PHE A 39 8.42 -11.12 -21.94
CA PHE A 39 8.86 -10.22 -20.88
C PHE A 39 8.36 -10.69 -19.52
N ASP A 40 9.16 -10.42 -18.48
CA ASP A 40 8.77 -10.68 -17.10
C ASP A 40 7.60 -9.75 -16.69
N PRO A 41 6.45 -10.27 -16.24
CA PRO A 41 5.34 -9.46 -15.75
C PRO A 41 5.64 -8.75 -14.42
N ASP A 42 6.61 -9.23 -13.63
CA ASP A 42 7.06 -8.63 -12.36
C ASP A 42 8.60 -8.46 -12.33
N PRO A 43 9.16 -7.55 -13.15
CA PRO A 43 10.61 -7.37 -13.28
C PRO A 43 11.27 -6.78 -12.03
N TYR A 44 10.49 -6.30 -11.06
CA TYR A 44 10.96 -5.75 -9.78
C TYR A 44 10.24 -6.46 -8.61
N PRO A 45 10.46 -7.78 -8.44
CA PRO A 45 9.72 -8.54 -7.45
C PRO A 45 10.03 -8.08 -6.03
N SER A 46 9.12 -8.35 -5.11
CA SER A 46 9.36 -8.14 -3.69
C SER A 46 10.61 -8.90 -3.23
N THR A 47 11.50 -8.21 -2.52
CA THR A 47 12.61 -8.80 -1.77
C THR A 47 12.38 -8.72 -0.26
N TYR A 48 11.17 -8.35 0.16
CA TYR A 48 10.80 -8.30 1.57
C TYR A 48 10.85 -9.68 2.21
N GLU A 49 11.49 -9.75 3.37
CA GLU A 49 11.45 -10.89 4.28
C GLU A 49 10.97 -10.39 5.66
N ALA A 50 10.18 -11.21 6.34
CA ALA A 50 9.72 -10.90 7.69
C ALA A 50 10.92 -10.72 8.63
N PHE A 51 10.86 -9.70 9.50
CA PHE A 51 11.92 -9.46 10.46
C PHE A 51 11.94 -10.59 11.50
N PRO A 52 13.12 -11.10 11.90
CA PRO A 52 13.21 -12.15 12.90
C PRO A 52 12.59 -11.71 14.24
N ASN A 53 11.74 -12.56 14.81
CA ASN A 53 11.12 -12.31 16.11
C ASN A 53 10.90 -13.62 16.88
N ALA A 54 10.93 -13.53 18.21
CA ALA A 54 10.43 -14.60 19.07
C ALA A 54 8.88 -14.62 19.02
N PRO A 55 8.22 -15.74 19.39
CA PRO A 55 6.78 -15.75 19.56
C PRO A 55 6.33 -14.66 20.54
N VAL A 56 5.17 -14.07 20.29
CA VAL A 56 4.58 -13.04 21.16
C VAL A 56 3.18 -13.48 21.55
N LEU A 57 2.92 -13.62 22.84
CA LEU A 57 1.58 -13.83 23.37
C LEU A 57 1.07 -12.53 23.99
N ILE A 58 0.02 -11.96 23.40
CA ILE A 58 -0.71 -10.82 23.96
C ILE A 58 -1.89 -11.37 24.75
N THR A 59 -2.09 -10.95 26.00
CA THR A 59 -3.16 -11.46 26.89
C THR A 59 -4.05 -10.36 27.42
N ASN A 60 -5.26 -10.71 27.86
CA ASN A 60 -6.21 -9.81 28.55
C ASN A 60 -6.65 -8.57 27.75
N ALA A 61 -6.59 -8.62 26.43
CA ALA A 61 -6.96 -7.50 25.56
C ALA A 61 -8.47 -7.43 25.29
N THR A 62 -8.96 -6.25 24.92
CA THR A 62 -10.20 -6.14 24.13
C THR A 62 -9.82 -6.22 22.65
N ILE A 63 -10.21 -7.29 21.96
CA ILE A 63 -9.80 -7.53 20.58
C ILE A 63 -10.94 -7.19 19.62
N LEU A 64 -10.67 -6.41 18.58
CA LEU A 64 -11.47 -6.36 17.36
C LEU A 64 -10.76 -7.22 16.32
N ASP A 65 -11.41 -8.26 15.79
CA ASP A 65 -10.73 -9.19 14.89
C ASP A 65 -10.66 -8.69 13.44
N GLY A 66 -11.41 -7.65 13.09
CA GLY A 66 -11.50 -7.13 11.72
C GLY A 66 -12.31 -7.99 10.74
N GLU A 67 -13.04 -9.00 11.24
CA GLU A 67 -14.06 -9.79 10.52
C GLU A 67 -15.43 -9.64 11.21
N GLY A 68 -15.64 -8.56 11.96
CA GLY A 68 -16.90 -8.23 12.62
C GLY A 68 -17.13 -8.89 13.98
N ALA A 69 -16.07 -9.38 14.65
CA ALA A 69 -16.16 -9.90 16.01
C ALA A 69 -15.35 -9.08 17.03
N LYS A 70 -15.90 -9.00 18.24
CA LYS A 70 -15.25 -8.44 19.43
C LYS A 70 -15.02 -9.54 20.47
N ILE A 71 -13.80 -9.62 21.01
CA ILE A 71 -13.43 -10.56 22.07
C ILE A 71 -12.97 -9.78 23.30
N ASP A 72 -13.71 -9.89 24.40
CA ASP A 72 -13.35 -9.30 25.69
C ASP A 72 -12.43 -10.24 26.47
N ASN A 73 -11.37 -9.68 27.10
CA ASN A 73 -10.33 -10.44 27.80
C ASN A 73 -9.67 -11.53 26.93
N GLY A 74 -9.51 -11.23 25.65
CA GLY A 74 -8.92 -12.14 24.68
C GLY A 74 -7.39 -12.15 24.72
N SER A 75 -6.84 -13.22 24.17
CA SER A 75 -5.43 -13.44 23.94
C SER A 75 -5.16 -13.72 22.45
N LEU A 76 -3.98 -13.33 21.99
CA LEU A 76 -3.52 -13.47 20.61
C LEU A 76 -2.06 -13.94 20.59
N LEU A 77 -1.80 -15.06 19.91
CA LEU A 77 -0.45 -15.60 19.75
C LEU A 77 0.08 -15.30 18.34
N LEU A 78 1.20 -14.58 18.29
CA LEU A 78 1.98 -14.33 17.08
C LEU A 78 3.19 -15.26 17.05
N GLN A 79 3.35 -16.01 15.97
CA GLN A 79 4.43 -16.99 15.80
C GLN A 79 4.73 -17.16 14.31
N ASP A 80 6.01 -17.27 13.96
CA ASP A 80 6.49 -17.53 12.60
C ASP A 80 5.89 -16.58 11.53
N GLY A 81 5.88 -15.27 11.83
CA GLY A 81 5.34 -14.27 10.92
C GLY A 81 3.81 -14.12 10.96
N LYS A 82 3.10 -14.95 11.73
CA LYS A 82 1.66 -15.15 11.59
C LYS A 82 0.92 -15.09 12.91
N ILE A 83 -0.39 -14.97 12.79
CA ILE A 83 -1.33 -15.25 13.86
C ILE A 83 -1.47 -16.77 13.97
N SER A 84 -1.01 -17.32 15.08
CA SER A 84 -1.08 -18.76 15.35
C SER A 84 -2.41 -19.13 16.02
N ALA A 85 -2.84 -18.33 16.98
CA ALA A 85 -4.09 -18.55 17.71
C ALA A 85 -4.68 -17.23 18.23
N ILE A 86 -6.02 -17.21 18.37
CA ILE A 86 -6.80 -16.15 19.00
C ILE A 86 -7.88 -16.81 19.87
N GLY A 87 -8.13 -16.28 21.06
CA GLY A 87 -9.14 -16.84 21.98
C GLY A 87 -8.88 -16.48 23.43
N ALA A 88 -9.59 -17.15 24.35
CA ALA A 88 -9.30 -17.04 25.78
C ALA A 88 -8.18 -18.02 26.19
N ASP A 89 -7.45 -17.68 27.26
CA ASP A 89 -6.55 -18.61 27.98
C ASP A 89 -5.52 -19.37 27.11
N LEU A 90 -4.91 -18.66 26.15
CA LEU A 90 -3.82 -19.23 25.34
C LEU A 90 -2.55 -19.44 26.18
N GLU A 91 -1.89 -20.58 26.01
CA GLU A 91 -0.60 -20.86 26.65
C GLU A 91 0.56 -20.24 25.86
N ALA A 92 1.52 -19.68 26.58
CA ALA A 92 2.74 -19.13 25.98
C ALA A 92 3.67 -20.28 25.56
N PRO A 93 4.06 -20.40 24.28
CA PRO A 93 5.09 -21.35 23.89
C PRO A 93 6.44 -20.99 24.50
N GLU A 94 7.39 -21.93 24.48
CA GLU A 94 8.73 -21.70 24.99
C GLU A 94 9.40 -20.51 24.28
N GLY A 95 10.05 -19.64 25.05
CA GLY A 95 10.73 -18.44 24.53
C GLY A 95 9.79 -17.31 24.10
N ALA A 96 8.47 -17.44 24.31
CA ALA A 96 7.53 -16.38 23.96
C ALA A 96 7.68 -15.15 24.86
N THR A 97 7.59 -13.97 24.25
CA THR A 97 7.38 -12.71 24.97
C THR A 97 5.91 -12.60 25.33
N VAL A 98 5.59 -12.48 26.62
CA VAL A 98 4.21 -12.31 27.10
C VAL A 98 3.94 -10.84 27.36
N ILE A 99 2.88 -10.29 26.77
CA ILE A 99 2.45 -8.90 26.91
C ILE A 99 1.05 -8.89 27.54
N ASP A 100 0.96 -8.41 28.78
CA ASP A 100 -0.33 -8.14 29.41
C ASP A 100 -0.94 -6.85 28.84
N ALA A 101 -2.01 -7.00 28.08
CA ALA A 101 -2.78 -5.94 27.45
C ALA A 101 -4.09 -5.63 28.21
N SER A 102 -4.15 -5.91 29.51
CA SER A 102 -5.27 -5.55 30.38
C SER A 102 -5.69 -4.09 30.20
N GLY A 103 -6.94 -3.83 29.81
CA GLY A 103 -7.47 -2.48 29.56
C GLY A 103 -7.00 -1.82 28.26
N ARG A 104 -6.27 -2.53 27.40
CA ARG A 104 -5.82 -2.09 26.07
C ARG A 104 -6.68 -2.76 25.01
N TRP A 105 -6.65 -2.21 23.80
CA TRP A 105 -7.36 -2.75 22.66
C TRP A 105 -6.38 -3.31 21.65
N VAL A 106 -6.77 -4.36 20.94
CA VAL A 106 -5.95 -5.02 19.91
C VAL A 106 -6.76 -5.13 18.63
N THR A 107 -6.14 -4.77 17.52
CA THR A 107 -6.77 -4.79 16.20
C THR A 107 -5.81 -5.31 15.14
N PRO A 108 -6.29 -5.71 13.95
CA PRO A 108 -5.43 -5.73 12.77
C PRO A 108 -4.80 -4.35 12.58
N GLY A 109 -3.60 -4.32 12.01
CA GLY A 109 -2.97 -3.08 11.57
C GLY A 109 -3.82 -2.33 10.54
N ILE A 110 -3.72 -1.01 10.57
CA ILE A 110 -4.41 -0.14 9.60
C ILE A 110 -3.74 -0.32 8.23
N ILE A 111 -4.56 -0.38 7.19
CA ILE A 111 -4.15 -0.44 5.80
C ILE A 111 -4.70 0.79 5.07
N ASP A 112 -3.81 1.69 4.67
CA ASP A 112 -4.20 2.85 3.86
C ASP A 112 -4.11 2.51 2.37
N ASN A 113 -5.24 2.42 1.67
CA ASN A 113 -5.24 2.09 0.24
C ASN A 113 -5.02 3.30 -0.69
N HIS A 114 -4.84 4.51 -0.15
CA HIS A 114 -4.57 5.71 -0.92
C HIS A 114 -3.55 6.63 -0.24
N SER A 115 -2.29 6.41 -0.58
CA SER A 115 -1.19 7.24 -0.10
C SER A 115 -0.28 7.71 -1.23
N HIS A 116 0.34 8.87 -1.01
CA HIS A 116 1.42 9.38 -1.84
C HIS A 116 2.75 9.45 -1.10
N LEU A 117 2.86 8.83 0.09
CA LEU A 117 4.12 8.79 0.84
C LEU A 117 5.28 8.23 -0.01
N GLY A 118 6.47 8.78 0.20
CA GLY A 118 7.68 8.48 -0.56
C GLY A 118 7.70 9.07 -1.97
N ALA A 119 6.56 9.14 -2.68
CA ALA A 119 6.43 9.82 -3.98
C ALA A 119 6.22 11.34 -3.82
N TYR A 120 5.64 11.75 -2.70
CA TYR A 120 5.56 13.11 -2.18
C TYR A 120 6.12 13.13 -0.75
N PRO A 121 7.46 13.12 -0.60
CA PRO A 121 8.09 12.87 0.68
C PRO A 121 7.98 14.05 1.64
N SER A 122 8.13 13.75 2.94
CA SER A 122 8.20 14.72 4.02
C SER A 122 9.67 15.01 4.41
N PRO A 123 10.11 16.28 4.53
CA PRO A 123 9.39 17.50 4.21
C PRO A 123 9.21 17.68 2.70
N SER A 124 8.07 18.25 2.32
CA SER A 124 7.74 18.46 0.92
C SER A 124 8.60 19.56 0.29
N VAL A 125 9.27 19.23 -0.81
CA VAL A 125 9.98 20.20 -1.65
C VAL A 125 9.66 19.95 -3.11
N SER A 126 9.61 21.01 -3.91
CA SER A 126 9.15 20.93 -5.31
C SER A 126 9.95 19.95 -6.19
N ALA A 127 11.23 19.74 -5.88
CA ALA A 127 12.11 18.86 -6.67
C ALA A 127 11.88 17.37 -6.44
N HIS A 128 11.12 17.00 -5.40
CA HIS A 128 10.79 15.61 -5.06
C HIS A 128 9.28 15.34 -5.22
N GLN A 129 8.61 16.06 -6.13
CA GLN A 129 7.18 15.92 -6.39
C GLN A 129 6.92 14.87 -7.49
N ASP A 130 7.26 13.61 -7.24
CA ASP A 130 7.25 12.52 -8.23
C ASP A 130 5.89 11.79 -8.35
N GLY A 131 4.86 12.25 -7.65
CA GLY A 131 3.54 11.61 -7.64
C GLY A 131 2.64 11.84 -8.86
N ASN A 132 2.94 12.74 -9.80
CA ASN A 132 2.15 12.92 -11.03
C ASN A 132 3.06 13.16 -12.25
N GLU A 133 3.06 12.20 -13.20
CA GLU A 133 3.78 12.33 -14.47
C GLU A 133 2.94 13.09 -15.50
N ILE A 134 3.02 14.42 -15.51
CA ILE A 134 2.14 15.28 -16.32
C ILE A 134 2.60 15.47 -17.78
N SER A 135 3.40 14.56 -18.33
CA SER A 135 3.86 14.59 -19.73
C SER A 135 2.79 14.21 -20.76
N GLY A 136 1.73 13.52 -20.33
CA GLY A 136 0.57 13.19 -21.18
C GLY A 136 -0.63 12.71 -20.36
N PRO A 137 -1.85 12.69 -20.92
CA PRO A 137 -3.05 12.26 -20.19
C PRO A 137 -3.13 10.75 -19.97
N VAL A 138 -2.38 9.96 -20.74
CA VAL A 138 -2.24 8.51 -20.59
C VAL A 138 -0.76 8.25 -20.38
N THR A 139 -0.40 7.77 -19.19
CA THR A 139 0.98 7.41 -18.81
C THR A 139 0.95 6.08 -18.08
N ALA A 140 0.30 5.06 -18.66
CA ALA A 140 0.17 3.75 -18.01
C ALA A 140 1.50 2.98 -17.93
N GLU A 141 2.52 3.44 -18.65
CA GLU A 141 3.89 2.93 -18.67
C GLU A 141 4.70 3.31 -17.43
N VAL A 142 4.33 4.37 -16.69
CA VAL A 142 5.09 4.80 -15.50
C VAL A 142 4.62 4.11 -14.24
N TRP A 143 5.56 3.81 -13.34
CA TRP A 143 5.31 3.03 -12.13
C TRP A 143 5.75 3.85 -10.95
N VAL A 144 4.86 4.07 -9.98
CA VAL A 144 5.17 4.92 -8.82
C VAL A 144 6.35 4.36 -8.02
N GLU A 145 6.58 3.05 -8.05
CA GLU A 145 7.68 2.40 -7.35
C GLU A 145 9.07 2.88 -7.77
N HIS A 146 9.19 3.53 -8.95
CA HIS A 146 10.44 4.13 -9.41
C HIS A 146 10.68 5.54 -8.84
N GLY A 147 9.65 6.18 -8.25
CA GLY A 147 9.73 7.51 -7.64
C GLY A 147 9.58 7.51 -6.11
N ILE A 148 9.31 6.36 -5.49
CA ILE A 148 9.22 6.27 -4.02
C ILE A 148 10.61 6.42 -3.41
N TRP A 149 10.76 7.35 -2.48
CA TRP A 149 11.90 7.43 -1.57
C TRP A 149 11.66 6.58 -0.31
N PRO A 150 12.33 5.42 -0.13
CA PRO A 150 12.06 4.52 1.00
C PRO A 150 12.42 5.09 2.38
N GLN A 151 13.19 6.18 2.42
CA GLN A 151 13.62 6.83 3.67
C GLN A 151 12.76 8.04 4.03
N ASP A 152 11.63 8.26 3.36
CA ASP A 152 10.67 9.28 3.77
C ASP A 152 10.23 9.03 5.23
N PRO A 153 10.47 9.98 6.16
CA PRO A 153 10.03 9.85 7.55
C PRO A 153 8.51 9.78 7.71
N GLY A 154 7.74 10.14 6.68
CA GLY A 154 6.29 9.92 6.64
C GLY A 154 5.89 8.47 6.91
N PHE A 155 6.69 7.49 6.48
CA PHE A 155 6.43 6.06 6.74
C PHE A 155 6.49 5.74 8.24
N ASP A 156 7.48 6.27 8.97
CA ASP A 156 7.65 6.02 10.40
C ASP A 156 6.54 6.71 11.22
N ARG A 157 6.10 7.88 10.77
CA ARG A 157 4.95 8.59 11.37
C ARG A 157 3.63 7.84 11.13
N ALA A 158 3.44 7.29 9.93
CA ALA A 158 2.30 6.42 9.63
C ALA A 158 2.33 5.14 10.48
N LEU A 159 3.51 4.54 10.65
CA LEU A 159 3.71 3.37 11.52
C LEU A 159 3.34 3.68 12.97
N ALA A 160 3.77 4.82 13.50
CA ALA A 160 3.38 5.29 14.83
C ALA A 160 1.86 5.56 14.97
N GLY A 161 1.16 5.78 13.85
CA GLY A 161 -0.30 5.87 13.75
C GLY A 161 -1.01 4.51 13.65
N GLY A 162 -0.28 3.39 13.62
CA GLY A 162 -0.83 2.04 13.49
C GLY A 162 -0.94 1.52 12.06
N VAL A 163 -0.38 2.21 11.06
CA VAL A 163 -0.40 1.77 9.65
C VAL A 163 0.69 0.72 9.42
N THR A 164 0.28 -0.52 9.12
CA THR A 164 1.19 -1.65 8.88
C THR A 164 1.41 -1.94 7.40
N SER A 165 0.48 -1.51 6.55
CA SER A 165 0.59 -1.63 5.10
C SER A 165 -0.11 -0.46 4.42
N LEU A 166 0.31 -0.14 3.20
CA LEU A 166 -0.28 0.93 2.43
C LEU A 166 -0.09 0.73 0.94
N GLN A 167 -1.03 1.24 0.14
CA GLN A 167 -0.80 1.42 -1.28
C GLN A 167 -0.22 2.81 -1.53
N VAL A 168 0.90 2.83 -2.25
CA VAL A 168 1.38 4.05 -2.90
C VAL A 168 0.97 3.99 -4.37
N LEU A 169 0.41 5.09 -4.88
CA LEU A 169 -0.09 5.20 -6.24
C LEU A 169 0.16 6.61 -6.80
N PRO A 170 0.19 6.78 -8.13
CA PRO A 170 0.21 8.11 -8.75
C PRO A 170 -0.98 8.96 -8.31
N GLY A 171 -0.91 10.27 -8.51
CA GLY A 171 -1.97 11.22 -8.22
C GLY A 171 -3.12 11.14 -9.22
N SER A 172 -3.86 12.24 -9.37
CA SER A 172 -5.09 12.29 -10.17
C SER A 172 -5.01 13.29 -11.33
N ALA A 173 -3.80 13.70 -11.72
CA ALA A 173 -3.62 14.56 -12.87
C ALA A 173 -4.02 13.86 -14.17
N ASN A 174 -3.73 12.57 -14.33
CA ASN A 174 -3.83 11.85 -15.61
C ASN A 174 -5.11 11.03 -15.71
N LEU A 175 -5.59 10.76 -16.94
CA LEU A 175 -6.65 9.76 -17.15
C LEU A 175 -6.18 8.37 -16.74
N PHE A 176 -4.92 8.03 -17.07
CA PHE A 176 -4.18 6.87 -16.59
C PHE A 176 -2.88 7.38 -16.00
N GLY A 177 -2.73 7.32 -14.68
CA GLY A 177 -1.58 7.87 -13.97
C GLY A 177 -0.39 6.93 -13.85
N GLY A 178 -0.58 5.63 -14.13
CA GLY A 178 0.47 4.63 -14.02
C GLY A 178 0.22 3.60 -12.91
N ARG A 179 1.19 2.70 -12.72
CA ARG A 179 1.09 1.60 -11.75
C ARG A 179 1.28 2.08 -10.32
N GLY A 180 0.43 1.58 -9.42
CA GLY A 180 0.60 1.63 -7.98
C GLY A 180 1.10 0.29 -7.43
N ILE A 181 1.60 0.31 -6.21
CA ILE A 181 2.08 -0.87 -5.49
C ILE A 181 1.65 -0.86 -4.03
N THR A 182 1.48 -2.05 -3.46
CA THR A 182 1.26 -2.22 -2.02
C THR A 182 2.59 -2.44 -1.31
N LEU A 183 2.79 -1.75 -0.20
CA LEU A 183 3.96 -1.83 0.66
C LEU A 183 3.60 -2.37 2.05
N LYS A 184 4.49 -3.18 2.63
CA LYS A 184 4.63 -3.33 4.07
C LYS A 184 5.30 -2.06 4.60
N ASN A 185 4.76 -1.47 5.66
CA ASN A 185 5.28 -0.23 6.24
C ASN A 185 6.49 -0.51 7.15
N VAL A 186 7.59 -0.94 6.54
CA VAL A 186 8.82 -1.36 7.23
C VAL A 186 10.02 -0.51 6.78
N PRO A 187 11.06 -0.38 7.62
CA PRO A 187 12.32 0.21 7.18
C PRO A 187 13.01 -0.69 6.15
N ALA A 188 13.36 -0.12 5.00
CA ALA A 188 14.18 -0.79 3.99
C ALA A 188 15.02 0.22 3.20
N ARG A 189 16.03 -0.27 2.47
CA ARG A 189 16.88 0.54 1.59
C ARG A 189 16.36 0.65 0.16
N THR A 190 15.46 -0.25 -0.22
CA THR A 190 14.88 -0.35 -1.56
C THR A 190 13.36 -0.46 -1.45
N VAL A 191 12.66 -0.04 -2.50
CA VAL A 191 11.20 -0.18 -2.57
C VAL A 191 10.82 -1.66 -2.59
N GLN A 192 11.58 -2.52 -3.26
CA GLN A 192 11.38 -3.98 -3.28
C GLN A 192 11.49 -4.61 -1.88
N GLY A 193 12.32 -4.04 -1.00
CA GLY A 193 12.41 -4.45 0.41
C GLY A 193 11.21 -4.02 1.25
N MET A 194 10.36 -3.11 0.75
CA MET A 194 9.08 -2.76 1.34
C MET A 194 7.89 -3.39 0.61
N LYS A 195 8.06 -3.80 -0.65
CA LYS A 195 6.97 -4.28 -1.52
C LYS A 195 6.29 -5.48 -0.89
N PHE A 196 4.96 -5.43 -0.81
CA PHE A 196 4.18 -6.48 -0.18
C PHE A 196 4.29 -7.76 -1.04
N PRO A 197 4.73 -8.90 -0.45
CA PRO A 197 4.97 -10.12 -1.22
C PRO A 197 3.75 -10.58 -2.01
N ALA A 198 3.91 -10.74 -3.33
CA ALA A 198 2.88 -11.19 -4.26
C ALA A 198 1.56 -10.40 -4.17
N ALA A 199 1.60 -9.13 -3.77
CA ALA A 199 0.48 -8.22 -3.98
C ALA A 199 0.40 -7.87 -5.48
N PRO A 200 -0.79 -7.85 -6.08
CA PRO A 200 -0.93 -7.43 -7.47
C PRO A 200 -0.51 -5.97 -7.62
N TYR A 201 0.00 -5.62 -8.80
CA TYR A 201 0.08 -4.23 -9.20
C TYR A 201 -1.31 -3.62 -9.26
N THR A 202 -1.38 -2.32 -9.04
CA THR A 202 -2.61 -1.55 -9.26
C THR A 202 -2.41 -0.55 -10.38
N LEU A 203 -3.49 -0.05 -10.98
CA LEU A 203 -3.45 1.01 -11.98
C LEU A 203 -4.27 2.18 -11.46
N LYS A 204 -3.62 3.35 -11.31
CA LYS A 204 -4.32 4.59 -11.02
C LYS A 204 -4.94 5.15 -12.29
N MET A 205 -6.24 5.38 -12.24
CA MET A 205 -6.97 6.19 -13.23
C MET A 205 -7.64 7.37 -12.52
N ALA A 206 -8.02 8.41 -13.25
CA ALA A 206 -8.79 9.51 -12.67
C ALA A 206 -9.84 10.05 -13.62
N CYS A 207 -11.04 10.33 -13.09
CA CYS A 207 -12.14 11.05 -13.74
C CYS A 207 -12.30 12.48 -13.17
N GLY A 208 -13.37 13.19 -13.56
CA GLY A 208 -13.67 14.48 -12.98
C GLY A 208 -12.88 15.65 -13.52
N GLU A 209 -12.75 16.68 -12.68
CA GLU A 209 -12.15 17.97 -12.98
C GLU A 209 -10.64 17.89 -13.10
N ASN A 210 -9.97 17.02 -12.34
CA ASN A 210 -8.51 17.03 -12.28
C ASN A 210 -7.85 16.82 -13.66
N PRO A 211 -8.15 15.74 -14.43
CA PRO A 211 -7.52 15.55 -15.73
C PRO A 211 -7.88 16.63 -16.74
N LYS A 212 -9.16 16.98 -16.83
CA LYS A 212 -9.58 18.02 -17.77
C LYS A 212 -9.00 19.40 -17.42
N ARG A 213 -8.69 19.65 -16.15
CA ARG A 213 -8.08 20.91 -15.70
C ARG A 213 -6.61 20.95 -16.04
N VAL A 214 -5.87 19.88 -15.74
CA VAL A 214 -4.42 19.78 -15.99
C VAL A 214 -4.12 19.92 -17.49
N TYR A 215 -4.76 19.12 -18.34
CA TYR A 215 -4.44 19.14 -19.78
C TYR A 215 -5.26 20.17 -20.56
N GLY A 216 -6.51 20.40 -20.19
CA GLY A 216 -7.37 21.32 -20.93
C GLY A 216 -6.90 22.77 -20.84
N TYR A 217 -6.52 23.22 -19.64
CA TYR A 217 -6.02 24.58 -19.43
C TYR A 217 -4.50 24.71 -19.52
N GLY A 218 -3.74 23.59 -19.50
CA GLY A 218 -2.28 23.56 -19.66
C GLY A 218 -1.54 24.60 -18.78
N ASN A 219 -0.50 25.23 -19.34
CA ASN A 219 0.25 26.36 -18.75
C ASN A 219 -0.52 27.70 -18.77
N GLY A 220 -1.86 27.67 -18.69
CA GLY A 220 -2.70 28.88 -18.65
C GLY A 220 -3.10 29.44 -20.01
N SER A 221 -3.03 28.65 -21.09
CA SER A 221 -3.49 29.02 -22.43
C SER A 221 -4.65 28.13 -22.90
N ILE A 222 -5.58 28.67 -23.72
CA ILE A 222 -6.75 27.93 -24.22
C ILE A 222 -6.71 27.81 -25.75
N PRO A 223 -6.82 26.59 -26.31
CA PRO A 223 -6.77 25.29 -25.63
C PRO A 223 -5.32 24.92 -25.24
N GLY A 224 -5.12 24.45 -24.01
CA GLY A 224 -3.81 24.06 -23.47
C GLY A 224 -3.42 22.61 -23.80
N GLY A 225 -4.37 21.81 -24.27
CA GLY A 225 -4.22 20.38 -24.53
C GLY A 225 -5.56 19.63 -24.45
N ALA A 226 -5.50 18.30 -24.40
CA ALA A 226 -6.66 17.42 -24.23
C ALA A 226 -6.37 16.37 -23.15
N PRO A 227 -7.38 15.97 -22.34
CA PRO A 227 -8.80 16.35 -22.42
C PRO A 227 -9.12 17.73 -21.84
N PHE A 228 -10.16 18.40 -22.37
CA PHE A 228 -10.70 19.69 -21.88
C PHE A 228 -12.06 19.55 -21.19
N SER A 229 -12.73 18.40 -21.35
CA SER A 229 -14.09 18.16 -20.86
C SER A 229 -14.22 16.73 -20.34
N ARG A 230 -15.28 16.46 -19.55
CA ARG A 230 -15.60 15.10 -19.10
C ARG A 230 -15.88 14.15 -20.27
N MET A 231 -16.45 14.66 -21.38
CA MET A 231 -16.59 13.90 -22.62
C MET A 231 -15.22 13.56 -23.23
N GLY A 232 -14.28 14.50 -23.16
CA GLY A 232 -12.88 14.28 -23.54
C GLY A 232 -12.19 13.23 -22.67
N ASN A 233 -12.44 13.22 -21.35
CA ASN A 233 -11.96 12.16 -20.47
C ASN A 233 -12.47 10.80 -20.95
N MET A 234 -13.79 10.66 -21.18
CA MET A 234 -14.40 9.42 -21.65
C MET A 234 -13.85 8.95 -23.00
N ALA A 235 -13.69 9.86 -23.96
CA ALA A 235 -13.08 9.55 -25.25
C ALA A 235 -11.62 9.08 -25.08
N GLY A 236 -10.87 9.69 -24.17
CA GLY A 236 -9.51 9.31 -23.82
C GLY A 236 -9.43 7.89 -23.26
N TYR A 237 -10.27 7.54 -22.28
CA TYR A 237 -10.30 6.16 -21.76
C TYR A 237 -10.63 5.15 -22.85
N ARG A 238 -11.70 5.39 -23.62
CA ARG A 238 -12.13 4.47 -24.69
C ARG A 238 -11.03 4.28 -25.73
N THR A 239 -10.33 5.35 -26.10
CA THR A 239 -9.21 5.27 -27.05
C THR A 239 -8.07 4.40 -26.52
N ALA A 240 -7.67 4.58 -25.27
CA ALA A 240 -6.62 3.76 -24.64
C ALA A 240 -7.04 2.29 -24.55
N TRP A 241 -8.27 2.00 -24.13
CA TRP A 241 -8.78 0.63 -24.02
C TRP A 241 -8.93 -0.08 -25.37
N ILE A 242 -9.32 0.63 -26.44
CA ILE A 242 -9.35 0.06 -27.80
C ILE A 242 -7.95 -0.42 -28.21
N LYS A 243 -6.92 0.41 -27.98
CA LYS A 243 -5.52 0.05 -28.28
C LYS A 243 -5.08 -1.15 -27.44
N ALA A 244 -5.37 -1.14 -26.14
CA ALA A 244 -5.03 -2.22 -25.23
C ALA A 244 -5.69 -3.55 -25.62
N ALA A 245 -6.96 -3.53 -26.00
CA ALA A 245 -7.68 -4.72 -26.46
C ALA A 245 -7.08 -5.28 -27.76
N GLU A 246 -6.68 -4.41 -28.70
CA GLU A 246 -5.98 -4.86 -29.90
C GLU A 246 -4.60 -5.46 -29.59
N TYR A 247 -3.83 -4.81 -28.73
CA TYR A 247 -2.53 -5.28 -28.25
C TYR A 247 -2.65 -6.66 -27.58
N LYS A 248 -3.58 -6.80 -26.64
CA LYS A 248 -3.85 -8.07 -25.95
C LYS A 248 -4.22 -9.18 -26.93
N ARG A 249 -5.09 -8.92 -27.92
CA ARG A 249 -5.43 -9.93 -28.95
C ARG A 249 -4.21 -10.41 -29.74
N LYS A 250 -3.26 -9.52 -30.05
CA LYS A 250 -2.02 -9.89 -30.76
C LYS A 250 -1.15 -10.80 -29.89
N TRP A 251 -0.97 -10.44 -28.62
CA TRP A 251 -0.19 -11.24 -27.67
C TRP A 251 -0.85 -12.58 -27.35
N ASP A 252 -2.15 -12.61 -27.06
CA ASP A 252 -2.90 -13.85 -26.81
C ASP A 252 -2.79 -14.82 -27.99
N LYS A 253 -2.91 -14.31 -29.22
CA LYS A 253 -2.74 -15.11 -30.43
C LYS A 253 -1.32 -15.67 -30.53
N TYR A 254 -0.30 -14.84 -30.31
CA TYR A 254 1.09 -15.28 -30.33
C TYR A 254 1.37 -16.35 -29.26
N SER A 255 0.87 -16.16 -28.03
CA SER A 255 1.02 -17.13 -26.94
C SER A 255 0.33 -18.47 -27.23
N ALA A 256 -0.80 -18.46 -27.92
CA ALA A 256 -1.57 -19.67 -28.24
C ALA A 256 -1.07 -20.41 -29.50
N GLU A 257 -0.69 -19.68 -30.54
CA GLU A 257 -0.42 -20.22 -31.88
C GLU A 257 1.07 -20.14 -32.28
N GLY A 258 1.88 -19.36 -31.56
CA GLY A 258 3.24 -19.01 -31.97
C GLY A 258 3.27 -18.02 -33.15
N GLY A 259 4.43 -17.91 -33.80
CA GLY A 259 4.63 -17.03 -34.95
C GLY A 259 5.56 -15.85 -34.65
N GLU A 260 5.33 -14.72 -35.32
CA GLU A 260 6.09 -13.49 -35.08
C GLU A 260 5.64 -12.86 -33.75
N MET A 261 6.59 -12.65 -32.85
CA MET A 261 6.33 -12.03 -31.55
C MET A 261 5.87 -10.57 -31.74
N PRO A 262 4.71 -10.17 -31.20
CA PRO A 262 4.26 -8.79 -31.27
C PRO A 262 5.28 -7.83 -30.63
N ALA A 263 5.40 -6.62 -31.18
CA ALA A 263 6.20 -5.58 -30.57
C ALA A 263 5.63 -5.23 -29.19
N ARG A 264 6.53 -5.12 -28.19
CA ARG A 264 6.17 -4.73 -26.83
C ARG A 264 5.92 -3.24 -26.72
N ASP A 265 4.93 -2.86 -25.93
CA ASP A 265 4.59 -1.47 -25.58
C ASP A 265 4.29 -1.39 -24.07
N LEU A 266 5.06 -0.60 -23.32
CA LEU A 266 4.96 -0.54 -21.86
C LEU A 266 3.63 0.05 -21.36
N GLU A 267 3.04 0.99 -22.11
CA GLU A 267 1.73 1.55 -21.78
C GLU A 267 0.68 0.43 -21.90
N LEU A 268 0.71 -0.26 -23.04
CA LEU A 268 -0.26 -1.31 -23.35
C LEU A 268 -0.03 -2.61 -22.55
N ASP A 269 1.18 -2.88 -22.07
CA ASP A 269 1.45 -3.98 -21.12
C ASP A 269 0.63 -3.82 -19.84
N THR A 270 0.64 -2.61 -19.27
CA THR A 270 -0.15 -2.30 -18.06
C THR A 270 -1.65 -2.44 -18.34
N LEU A 271 -2.12 -1.89 -19.46
CA LEU A 271 -3.55 -1.96 -19.79
C LEU A 271 -4.00 -3.38 -20.14
N ALA A 272 -3.16 -4.16 -20.83
CA ALA A 272 -3.44 -5.56 -21.11
C ALA A 272 -3.45 -6.41 -19.83
N GLY A 273 -2.58 -6.12 -18.86
CA GLY A 273 -2.62 -6.74 -17.53
C GLY A 273 -3.93 -6.47 -16.78
N VAL A 274 -4.51 -5.27 -16.93
CA VAL A 274 -5.86 -4.98 -16.41
C VAL A 274 -6.92 -5.82 -17.12
N LEU A 275 -6.88 -5.88 -18.46
CA LEU A 275 -7.83 -6.69 -19.24
C LEU A 275 -7.67 -8.21 -18.98
N ALA A 276 -6.52 -8.65 -18.47
CA ALA A 276 -6.27 -10.01 -18.01
C ALA A 276 -6.75 -10.27 -16.56
N GLY A 277 -7.08 -9.21 -15.81
CA GLY A 277 -7.43 -9.29 -14.39
C GLY A 277 -6.23 -9.39 -13.43
N GLU A 278 -5.02 -9.16 -13.93
CA GLU A 278 -3.76 -9.26 -13.17
C GLU A 278 -3.40 -7.95 -12.45
N ILE A 279 -3.88 -6.82 -12.98
CA ILE A 279 -3.66 -5.47 -12.42
C ILE A 279 -5.00 -4.90 -11.97
N LEU A 280 -5.08 -4.44 -10.72
CA LEU A 280 -6.31 -3.95 -10.11
C LEU A 280 -6.53 -2.46 -10.42
N VAL A 281 -7.72 -2.08 -10.89
CA VAL A 281 -8.01 -0.67 -11.19
C VAL A 281 -8.44 0.09 -9.95
N HIS A 282 -7.72 1.19 -9.67
CA HIS A 282 -7.99 2.14 -8.61
C HIS A 282 -8.33 3.49 -9.25
N MET A 283 -9.62 3.85 -9.25
CA MET A 283 -10.17 4.96 -10.01
C MET A 283 -10.47 6.16 -9.09
N HIS A 284 -9.73 7.25 -9.22
CA HIS A 284 -10.09 8.53 -8.64
C HIS A 284 -11.38 9.07 -9.28
N CYS A 285 -12.43 9.23 -8.48
CA CYS A 285 -13.68 9.85 -8.92
C CYS A 285 -14.41 10.45 -7.73
N TYR A 286 -14.90 11.68 -7.86
CA TYR A 286 -15.68 12.33 -6.81
C TYR A 286 -17.18 12.06 -6.95
N ARG A 287 -17.71 12.29 -8.15
CA ARG A 287 -19.15 12.36 -8.40
C ARG A 287 -19.77 11.00 -8.74
N ALA A 288 -21.03 10.84 -8.33
CA ALA A 288 -21.79 9.61 -8.51
C ALA A 288 -22.06 9.29 -9.99
N ASP A 289 -22.40 10.31 -10.79
CA ASP A 289 -22.65 10.11 -12.22
C ASP A 289 -21.37 9.70 -12.98
N GLU A 290 -20.20 10.20 -12.57
CA GLU A 290 -18.93 9.82 -13.18
C GLU A 290 -18.52 8.40 -12.79
N MET A 291 -18.70 8.02 -11.51
CA MET A 291 -18.52 6.62 -11.08
C MET A 291 -19.43 5.67 -11.89
N ALA A 292 -20.70 6.02 -12.09
CA ALA A 292 -21.62 5.23 -12.90
C ALA A 292 -21.16 5.08 -14.36
N GLN A 293 -20.68 6.16 -14.98
CA GLN A 293 -20.14 6.12 -16.35
C GLN A 293 -18.88 5.24 -16.45
N ILE A 294 -18.01 5.28 -15.46
CA ILE A 294 -16.83 4.40 -15.41
C ILE A 294 -17.25 2.93 -15.24
N MET A 295 -18.25 2.64 -14.40
CA MET A 295 -18.80 1.28 -14.27
C MET A 295 -19.34 0.78 -15.61
N ASP A 296 -20.04 1.62 -16.39
CA ASP A 296 -20.52 1.22 -17.72
C ASP A 296 -19.39 1.08 -18.76
N LEU A 297 -18.39 1.97 -18.72
CA LEU A 297 -17.18 1.83 -19.54
C LEU A 297 -16.45 0.51 -19.25
N SER A 298 -16.39 0.10 -17.98
CA SER A 298 -15.74 -1.16 -17.60
C SER A 298 -16.43 -2.39 -18.23
N LYS A 299 -17.75 -2.33 -18.41
CA LYS A 299 -18.52 -3.38 -19.10
C LYS A 299 -18.25 -3.40 -20.61
N GLU A 300 -17.98 -2.25 -21.23
CA GLU A 300 -17.65 -2.17 -22.67
C GLU A 300 -16.37 -2.94 -22.99
N PHE A 301 -15.35 -2.85 -22.13
CA PHE A 301 -14.02 -3.43 -22.37
C PHE A 301 -13.72 -4.70 -21.57
N GLY A 302 -14.54 -5.03 -20.56
CA GLY A 302 -14.39 -6.24 -19.77
C GLY A 302 -13.31 -6.17 -18.69
N TYR A 303 -13.17 -5.03 -18.01
CA TYR A 303 -12.35 -4.91 -16.79
C TYR A 303 -13.22 -4.60 -15.57
N LYS A 304 -12.65 -4.72 -14.37
CA LYS A 304 -13.31 -4.36 -13.11
C LYS A 304 -12.60 -3.20 -12.43
N VAL A 305 -13.36 -2.20 -11.98
CA VAL A 305 -12.88 -1.22 -11.01
C VAL A 305 -12.90 -1.87 -9.62
N THR A 306 -11.74 -1.97 -8.99
CA THR A 306 -11.63 -2.57 -7.66
C THR A 306 -12.03 -1.57 -6.58
N ALA A 307 -11.56 -0.32 -6.70
CA ALA A 307 -11.94 0.75 -5.79
C ALA A 307 -12.10 2.10 -6.51
N PHE A 308 -13.15 2.83 -6.15
CA PHE A 308 -13.28 4.25 -6.41
C PHE A 308 -12.66 5.04 -5.25
N HIS A 309 -11.80 5.99 -5.57
CA HIS A 309 -11.07 6.81 -4.61
C HIS A 309 -11.67 8.19 -4.46
N HIS A 310 -11.63 8.71 -3.24
CA HIS A 310 -12.35 9.86 -2.70
C HIS A 310 -13.86 9.65 -2.68
N ALA A 311 -14.44 9.30 -3.84
CA ALA A 311 -15.78 8.75 -3.98
C ALA A 311 -16.81 9.54 -3.15
N VAL A 312 -16.70 10.88 -3.20
CA VAL A 312 -17.36 11.85 -2.31
C VAL A 312 -18.88 11.75 -2.38
N GLU A 313 -19.42 11.34 -3.52
CA GLU A 313 -20.86 11.14 -3.72
C GLU A 313 -21.27 9.65 -3.74
N SER A 314 -20.45 8.73 -3.20
CA SER A 314 -20.77 7.28 -3.21
C SER A 314 -22.12 6.97 -2.56
N TYR A 315 -22.48 7.70 -1.50
CA TYR A 315 -23.77 7.58 -0.83
C TYR A 315 -24.98 7.69 -1.77
N LYS A 316 -24.85 8.38 -2.92
CA LYS A 316 -25.94 8.53 -3.91
C LYS A 316 -26.15 7.28 -4.78
N ILE A 317 -25.15 6.41 -4.85
CA ILE A 317 -25.14 5.20 -5.70
C ILE A 317 -24.62 3.98 -4.95
N ALA A 318 -24.78 3.95 -3.63
CA ALA A 318 -24.25 2.90 -2.77
C ALA A 318 -24.83 1.51 -3.13
N ASP A 319 -26.11 1.46 -3.54
CA ASP A 319 -26.76 0.28 -4.11
C ASP A 319 -26.01 -0.25 -5.34
N LYS A 320 -25.63 0.65 -6.26
CA LYS A 320 -24.93 0.29 -7.49
C LYS A 320 -23.52 -0.19 -7.23
N LEU A 321 -22.86 0.43 -6.26
CA LEU A 321 -21.51 0.03 -5.84
C LEU A 321 -21.52 -1.37 -5.20
N ALA A 322 -22.55 -1.69 -4.41
CA ALA A 322 -22.77 -3.03 -3.87
C ALA A 322 -22.99 -4.05 -5.00
N ASP A 323 -23.91 -3.75 -5.94
CA ASP A 323 -24.22 -4.63 -7.08
C ASP A 323 -23.01 -4.86 -7.99
N TYR A 324 -22.22 -3.81 -8.25
CA TYR A 324 -21.00 -3.88 -9.06
C TYR A 324 -19.84 -4.57 -8.32
N GLY A 325 -19.86 -4.55 -6.99
CA GLY A 325 -18.83 -5.12 -6.12
C GLY A 325 -17.51 -4.34 -6.16
N ALA A 326 -17.57 -3.01 -6.23
CA ALA A 326 -16.41 -2.13 -6.04
C ALA A 326 -16.41 -1.55 -4.62
N CYS A 327 -15.21 -1.28 -4.11
CA CYS A 327 -15.06 -0.51 -2.88
C CYS A 327 -15.12 1.00 -3.14
N SER A 328 -15.58 1.75 -2.16
CA SER A 328 -15.42 3.20 -2.09
C SER A 328 -14.42 3.53 -1.00
N SER A 329 -13.30 4.13 -1.40
CA SER A 329 -12.30 4.69 -0.51
C SER A 329 -12.58 6.18 -0.35
N MET A 330 -12.96 6.59 0.85
CA MET A 330 -13.50 7.92 1.13
C MET A 330 -12.74 8.61 2.27
N TRP A 331 -12.77 9.94 2.26
CA TRP A 331 -12.48 10.73 3.44
C TRP A 331 -13.68 10.74 4.39
N ALA A 332 -13.41 10.93 5.68
CA ALA A 332 -14.47 11.13 6.66
C ALA A 332 -15.19 12.47 6.47
N ASP A 333 -14.44 13.55 6.21
CA ASP A 333 -15.00 14.92 6.22
C ASP A 333 -14.24 15.93 5.33
N TRP A 334 -13.35 15.49 4.42
CA TRP A 334 -12.64 16.41 3.52
C TRP A 334 -13.41 16.64 2.21
N TRP A 335 -14.10 17.77 2.12
CA TRP A 335 -14.93 18.16 0.97
C TRP A 335 -14.93 19.70 0.75
N GLY A 336 -15.63 20.19 -0.28
CA GLY A 336 -15.86 21.63 -0.50
C GLY A 336 -14.75 22.42 -1.19
N PHE A 337 -13.60 21.80 -1.49
CA PHE A 337 -12.44 22.47 -2.10
C PHE A 337 -12.50 22.59 -3.64
N LYS A 338 -13.47 21.93 -4.28
CA LYS A 338 -13.79 21.96 -5.73
C LYS A 338 -15.29 21.74 -5.91
N MET A 339 -15.81 22.04 -7.10
CA MET A 339 -17.24 21.86 -7.37
C MET A 339 -17.66 20.39 -7.32
N GLU A 340 -16.86 19.48 -7.90
CA GLU A 340 -17.13 18.04 -7.82
C GLU A 340 -16.99 17.43 -6.43
N ALA A 341 -16.31 18.11 -5.50
CA ALA A 341 -16.17 17.67 -4.11
C ALA A 341 -17.15 18.41 -3.17
N TYR A 342 -18.08 19.21 -3.70
CA TYR A 342 -18.86 20.14 -2.89
C TYR A 342 -20.06 19.49 -2.19
N ASP A 343 -20.61 18.42 -2.78
CA ASP A 343 -21.77 17.69 -2.25
C ASP A 343 -21.36 16.49 -1.38
N GLY A 344 -20.20 16.61 -0.72
CA GLY A 344 -19.71 15.65 0.26
C GLY A 344 -20.43 15.80 1.59
N ILE A 345 -20.71 14.66 2.23
CA ILE A 345 -21.36 14.60 3.54
C ILE A 345 -20.55 13.72 4.50
N PRO A 346 -20.52 14.03 5.81
CA PRO A 346 -19.83 13.19 6.80
C PRO A 346 -20.38 11.76 6.88
N GLU A 347 -21.65 11.55 6.53
CA GLU A 347 -22.32 10.25 6.57
C GLU A 347 -22.03 9.35 5.35
N ASN A 348 -21.16 9.76 4.43
CA ASN A 348 -20.91 9.02 3.18
C ASN A 348 -20.48 7.57 3.45
N ILE A 349 -19.48 7.38 4.31
CA ILE A 349 -18.95 6.05 4.68
C ILE A 349 -20.02 5.16 5.33
N PRO A 350 -20.71 5.56 6.41
CA PRO A 350 -21.73 4.73 7.02
C PRO A 350 -22.92 4.45 6.09
N MET A 351 -23.30 5.38 5.20
CA MET A 351 -24.33 5.12 4.19
C MET A 351 -23.91 4.07 3.17
N VAL A 352 -22.67 4.12 2.69
CA VAL A 352 -22.11 3.09 1.79
C VAL A 352 -22.08 1.73 2.47
N HIS A 353 -21.58 1.67 3.70
CA HIS A 353 -21.57 0.44 4.50
C HIS A 353 -22.99 -0.12 4.72
N ASN A 354 -23.95 0.74 5.11
CA ASN A 354 -25.34 0.33 5.37
C ASN A 354 -26.07 -0.17 4.12
N ALA A 355 -25.64 0.24 2.92
CA ALA A 355 -26.14 -0.29 1.66
C ALA A 355 -25.54 -1.68 1.29
N GLY A 356 -24.62 -2.21 2.11
CA GLY A 356 -23.90 -3.46 1.84
C GLY A 356 -22.73 -3.32 0.87
N ALA A 357 -22.32 -2.09 0.53
CA ALA A 357 -21.15 -1.84 -0.30
C ALA A 357 -19.87 -1.81 0.54
N CYS A 358 -18.73 -2.07 -0.11
CA CYS A 358 -17.42 -2.04 0.54
C CYS A 358 -16.99 -0.60 0.83
N ALA A 359 -17.04 -0.18 2.10
CA ALA A 359 -16.60 1.14 2.54
C ALA A 359 -15.17 1.09 3.13
N ILE A 360 -14.34 2.07 2.76
CA ILE A 360 -12.95 2.23 3.18
C ILE A 360 -12.72 3.69 3.60
N VAL A 361 -11.93 3.89 4.65
CA VAL A 361 -11.41 5.20 5.05
C VAL A 361 -9.95 5.30 4.59
N HIS A 362 -9.61 6.33 3.82
CA HIS A 362 -8.21 6.61 3.42
C HIS A 362 -7.75 8.00 3.86
N SER A 363 -6.43 8.24 3.75
CA SER A 363 -5.86 9.53 4.12
C SER A 363 -5.80 10.52 2.96
N ASP A 364 -5.15 10.13 1.84
CA ASP A 364 -4.64 11.07 0.84
C ASP A 364 -3.90 12.27 1.48
N SER A 365 -3.17 12.01 2.56
CA SER A 365 -2.47 13.04 3.34
C SER A 365 -1.32 12.44 4.15
N ASP A 366 -0.16 13.08 4.05
CA ASP A 366 1.06 12.83 4.86
C ASP A 366 0.86 13.04 6.36
N ILE A 367 -0.12 13.87 6.74
CA ILE A 367 -0.52 14.11 8.13
C ILE A 367 -1.71 13.23 8.51
N GLY A 368 -2.73 13.15 7.66
CA GLY A 368 -3.96 12.40 7.91
C GLY A 368 -3.73 10.90 8.11
N ILE A 369 -2.76 10.31 7.40
CA ILE A 369 -2.41 8.89 7.50
C ILE A 369 -2.03 8.47 8.93
N GLN A 370 -1.54 9.40 9.74
CA GLN A 370 -1.13 9.15 11.14
C GLN A 370 -2.33 9.02 12.10
N ARG A 371 -3.55 9.32 11.64
CA ARG A 371 -4.76 9.44 12.48
C ARG A 371 -5.99 8.78 11.84
N LEU A 372 -5.81 7.80 10.97
CA LEU A 372 -6.92 7.12 10.29
C LEU A 372 -7.94 6.47 11.24
N ASN A 373 -7.50 6.03 12.42
CA ASN A 373 -8.41 5.57 13.48
C ASN A 373 -9.37 6.68 13.94
N GLN A 374 -8.93 7.94 13.95
CA GLN A 374 -9.77 9.09 14.27
C GLN A 374 -10.68 9.45 13.10
N GLU A 375 -10.21 9.32 11.85
CA GLU A 375 -11.03 9.50 10.65
C GLU A 375 -12.21 8.52 10.62
N ALA A 376 -11.95 7.23 10.88
CA ALA A 376 -13.02 6.24 11.00
C ALA A 376 -13.96 6.54 12.18
N ALA A 377 -13.43 7.03 13.30
CA ALA A 377 -14.26 7.41 14.45
C ALA A 377 -15.22 8.57 14.13
N LYS A 378 -14.80 9.56 13.33
CA LYS A 378 -15.66 10.65 12.86
C LYS A 378 -16.83 10.08 12.04
N ALA A 379 -16.52 9.30 11.00
CA ALA A 379 -17.53 8.67 10.15
C ALA A 379 -18.49 7.76 10.94
N TRP A 380 -17.97 7.00 11.91
CA TRP A 380 -18.77 6.14 12.79
C TRP A 380 -19.75 6.97 13.65
N ALA A 381 -19.27 8.07 14.24
CA ALA A 381 -20.10 8.97 15.03
C ALA A 381 -21.17 9.67 14.18
N ASP A 382 -20.86 10.05 12.94
CA ASP A 382 -21.81 10.68 12.01
C ASP A 382 -22.89 9.70 11.57
N GLY A 383 -22.55 8.44 11.28
CA GLY A 383 -23.53 7.38 11.01
C GLY A 383 -24.54 7.24 12.16
N LYS A 384 -24.04 7.21 13.40
CA LYS A 384 -24.90 7.12 14.59
C LYS A 384 -25.84 8.32 14.73
N ARG A 385 -25.39 9.53 14.38
CA ARG A 385 -26.24 10.75 14.44
C ARG A 385 -27.44 10.69 13.51
N VAL A 386 -27.31 9.99 12.37
CA VAL A 386 -28.40 9.80 11.40
C VAL A 386 -29.12 8.45 11.55
N GLY A 387 -28.84 7.69 12.61
CA GLY A 387 -29.53 6.44 12.93
C GLY A 387 -28.97 5.19 12.24
N ILE A 388 -27.77 5.27 11.67
CA ILE A 388 -27.01 4.11 11.18
C ILE A 388 -26.09 3.63 12.31
N ASP A 389 -26.53 2.62 13.05
CA ASP A 389 -25.79 2.06 14.19
C ASP A 389 -24.91 0.89 13.75
N VAL A 390 -23.69 1.20 13.29
CA VAL A 390 -22.69 0.18 12.91
C VAL A 390 -21.97 -0.31 14.18
N PRO A 391 -21.90 -1.63 14.46
CA PRO A 391 -21.08 -2.14 15.56
C PRO A 391 -19.60 -1.71 15.44
N ILE A 392 -18.92 -1.49 16.56
CA ILE A 392 -17.54 -0.99 16.55
C ILE A 392 -16.58 -1.97 15.85
N GLU A 393 -16.82 -3.26 16.01
CA GLU A 393 -16.09 -4.35 15.38
C GLU A 393 -16.25 -4.39 13.86
N GLU A 394 -17.43 -4.01 13.33
CA GLU A 394 -17.69 -3.90 11.89
C GLU A 394 -17.12 -2.60 11.32
N ALA A 395 -17.20 -1.49 12.06
CA ALA A 395 -16.62 -0.22 11.64
C ALA A 395 -15.08 -0.29 11.50
N TRP A 396 -14.42 -1.21 12.20
CA TRP A 396 -12.97 -1.43 12.02
C TRP A 396 -12.61 -1.99 10.64
N GLU A 397 -13.54 -2.67 9.96
CA GLU A 397 -13.30 -3.21 8.61
C GLU A 397 -12.95 -2.11 7.60
N TRP A 398 -13.41 -0.88 7.82
CA TRP A 398 -13.12 0.28 6.98
C TRP A 398 -11.62 0.63 6.92
N LEU A 399 -10.85 0.19 7.93
CA LEU A 399 -9.43 0.46 8.09
C LEU A 399 -8.54 -0.75 7.84
N SER A 400 -9.09 -1.97 7.82
CA SER A 400 -8.29 -3.21 7.69
C SER A 400 -8.78 -4.13 6.58
N LEU A 401 -9.89 -4.84 6.78
CA LEU A 401 -10.29 -5.92 5.88
C LEU A 401 -10.75 -5.39 4.52
N ASN A 402 -11.51 -4.29 4.48
CA ASN A 402 -11.96 -3.70 3.21
C ASN A 402 -10.81 -3.12 2.38
N PRO A 403 -9.86 -2.34 2.95
CA PRO A 403 -8.67 -1.97 2.18
C PRO A 403 -7.87 -3.20 1.75
N ALA A 404 -7.72 -4.25 2.57
CA ALA A 404 -7.05 -5.49 2.15
C ALA A 404 -7.72 -6.16 0.94
N LYS A 405 -9.07 -6.21 0.92
CA LYS A 405 -9.85 -6.71 -0.23
C LYS A 405 -9.60 -5.87 -1.48
N SER A 406 -9.57 -4.54 -1.32
CA SER A 406 -9.32 -3.62 -2.45
C SER A 406 -7.92 -3.78 -3.05
N LEU A 407 -6.97 -4.28 -2.28
CA LEU A 407 -5.57 -4.49 -2.70
C LEU A 407 -5.29 -5.94 -3.12
N GLY A 408 -6.27 -6.85 -3.03
CA GLY A 408 -6.09 -8.27 -3.33
C GLY A 408 -5.16 -9.00 -2.35
N ILE A 409 -5.11 -8.56 -1.08
CA ILE A 409 -4.25 -9.13 -0.03
C ILE A 409 -5.02 -9.64 1.20
N ASP A 410 -6.35 -9.65 1.16
CA ASP A 410 -7.23 -10.04 2.26
C ASP A 410 -7.06 -11.50 2.68
N ALA A 411 -6.62 -12.37 1.78
CA ALA A 411 -6.25 -13.74 2.12
C ALA A 411 -5.03 -13.82 3.06
N ARG A 412 -4.19 -12.77 3.12
CA ARG A 412 -2.93 -12.74 3.87
C ARG A 412 -2.97 -11.83 5.10
N THR A 413 -3.69 -10.72 5.07
CA THR A 413 -3.74 -9.74 6.17
C THR A 413 -5.14 -9.10 6.29
N GLY A 414 -5.28 -8.08 7.15
CA GLY A 414 -6.51 -7.30 7.33
C GLY A 414 -7.50 -7.83 8.38
N SER A 415 -7.26 -9.02 8.93
CA SER A 415 -8.02 -9.57 10.07
C SER A 415 -7.15 -10.44 10.99
N LEU A 416 -7.57 -10.60 12.24
CA LEU A 416 -6.87 -11.38 13.27
C LEU A 416 -7.27 -12.85 13.26
N LYS A 417 -7.01 -13.51 12.13
CA LYS A 417 -7.40 -14.90 11.90
C LYS A 417 -6.18 -15.83 11.87
N PRO A 418 -6.24 -17.02 12.50
CA PRO A 418 -5.16 -17.99 12.42
C PRO A 418 -4.71 -18.27 10.98
N GLY A 419 -3.40 -18.24 10.75
CA GLY A 419 -2.76 -18.41 9.45
C GLY A 419 -2.52 -17.11 8.67
N LYS A 420 -3.19 -16.00 9.01
CA LYS A 420 -2.89 -14.67 8.44
C LYS A 420 -1.62 -14.09 9.06
N MET A 421 -1.04 -13.10 8.38
CA MET A 421 0.12 -12.34 8.80
C MET A 421 -0.10 -11.67 10.16
N GLY A 422 0.94 -11.63 10.99
CA GLY A 422 0.94 -11.02 12.32
C GLY A 422 0.98 -9.50 12.31
N ASP A 423 0.15 -8.84 11.50
CA ASP A 423 0.06 -7.38 11.39
C ASP A 423 -0.92 -6.84 12.44
N VAL A 424 -0.42 -6.41 13.60
CA VAL A 424 -1.23 -6.16 14.80
C VAL A 424 -0.88 -4.84 15.45
N VAL A 425 -1.89 -4.12 15.97
CA VAL A 425 -1.69 -2.91 16.77
C VAL A 425 -2.28 -3.11 18.16
N ILE A 426 -1.48 -2.81 19.18
CA ILE A 426 -1.95 -2.65 20.56
C ILE A 426 -2.18 -1.15 20.79
N TRP A 427 -3.39 -0.79 21.18
CA TRP A 427 -3.83 0.58 21.42
C TRP A 427 -3.95 0.86 22.92
N SER A 428 -3.61 2.09 23.32
CA SER A 428 -3.69 2.53 24.73
C SER A 428 -5.10 2.56 25.33
N GLY A 429 -6.13 2.41 24.49
CA GLY A 429 -7.54 2.47 24.84
C GLY A 429 -8.40 2.16 23.61
N ASN A 430 -9.70 2.51 23.64
CA ASN A 430 -10.59 2.30 22.50
C ASN A 430 -10.02 3.02 21.25
N PRO A 431 -9.80 2.31 20.13
CA PRO A 431 -9.10 2.87 18.98
C PRO A 431 -9.86 4.01 18.29
N PHE A 432 -11.16 4.17 18.51
CA PHE A 432 -11.96 5.31 18.02
C PHE A 432 -11.98 6.53 18.95
N SER A 433 -11.21 6.54 20.03
CA SER A 433 -11.01 7.73 20.86
C SER A 433 -9.89 8.62 20.32
N VAL A 434 -10.12 9.94 20.31
CA VAL A 434 -9.10 10.95 19.97
C VAL A 434 -7.90 10.98 20.92
N TYR A 435 -8.05 10.41 22.13
CA TYR A 435 -6.96 10.30 23.11
C TYR A 435 -6.11 9.04 22.94
N THR A 436 -6.57 8.08 22.13
CA THR A 436 -5.91 6.79 21.96
C THR A 436 -4.70 6.92 21.05
N LYS A 437 -3.62 6.23 21.42
CA LYS A 437 -2.39 6.13 20.64
C LYS A 437 -2.06 4.66 20.44
N ALA A 438 -1.39 4.33 19.34
CA ALA A 438 -0.76 3.02 19.21
C ALA A 438 0.34 2.90 20.28
N ASP A 439 0.21 1.90 21.15
CA ASP A 439 1.24 1.57 22.15
C ASP A 439 2.33 0.72 21.51
N LYS A 440 1.93 -0.28 20.71
CA LYS A 440 2.84 -1.16 19.98
C LYS A 440 2.29 -1.51 18.61
N VAL A 441 3.16 -1.60 17.61
CA VAL A 441 2.80 -2.04 16.26
C VAL A 441 3.70 -3.20 15.86
N PHE A 442 3.07 -4.27 15.38
CA PHE A 442 3.70 -5.47 14.90
C PHE A 442 3.43 -5.61 13.40
N ILE A 443 4.46 -5.99 12.65
CA ILE A 443 4.34 -6.39 11.24
C ILE A 443 4.94 -7.77 11.12
N ASP A 444 4.15 -8.72 10.64
CA ASP A 444 4.50 -10.15 10.61
C ASP A 444 5.03 -10.63 11.99
N GLY A 445 4.41 -10.21 13.09
CA GLY A 445 4.78 -10.59 14.46
C GLY A 445 6.02 -9.89 15.03
N ALA A 446 6.83 -9.20 14.22
CA ALA A 446 7.98 -8.44 14.69
C ALA A 446 7.54 -7.07 15.24
N LEU A 447 8.05 -6.69 16.41
CA LEU A 447 7.78 -5.38 17.02
C LEU A 447 8.48 -4.28 16.22
N MET A 448 7.70 -3.46 15.51
CA MET A 448 8.20 -2.38 14.65
C MET A 448 8.13 -1.01 15.30
N TYR A 449 7.26 -0.83 16.28
CA TYR A 449 7.12 0.41 17.01
C TYR A 449 6.71 0.14 18.45
N ASP A 450 7.35 0.84 19.38
CA ASP A 450 6.96 0.90 20.79
C ASP A 450 6.90 2.36 21.27
N ARG A 451 5.72 2.78 21.71
CA ARG A 451 5.53 4.13 22.25
C ARG A 451 6.27 4.34 23.57
N THR A 452 6.65 3.28 24.28
CA THR A 452 7.32 3.36 25.58
C THR A 452 8.81 3.10 25.52
N ASP A 453 9.33 2.62 24.40
CA ASP A 453 10.75 2.35 24.19
C ASP A 453 11.27 3.06 22.93
N ASN A 454 12.12 4.06 23.12
CA ASN A 454 12.71 4.82 22.01
C ASN A 454 13.64 3.96 21.14
N ALA A 455 14.27 2.91 21.69
CA ALA A 455 15.17 2.05 20.93
C ALA A 455 14.41 1.22 19.88
N ALA A 456 13.16 0.87 20.18
CA ALA A 456 12.26 0.13 19.30
C ALA A 456 11.50 1.01 18.30
N ARG A 457 11.81 2.31 18.19
CA ARG A 457 11.25 3.19 17.16
C ARG A 457 12.20 3.28 15.98
N PRO A 458 11.75 3.14 14.72
CA PRO A 458 12.60 3.42 13.57
C PRO A 458 12.98 4.90 13.56
N VAL A 459 14.18 5.18 13.04
CA VAL A 459 14.66 6.54 12.78
C VAL A 459 15.31 6.49 11.41
N ARG A 460 14.90 7.37 10.51
CA ARG A 460 15.50 7.48 9.17
C ARG A 460 16.80 8.26 9.25
N ASP A 461 17.77 7.89 8.41
CA ASP A 461 19.06 8.58 8.31
C ASP A 461 18.87 10.07 8.03
N PHE A 462 17.87 10.43 7.23
CA PHE A 462 17.48 11.82 6.98
C PHE A 462 17.16 12.64 8.24
N GLU A 463 16.65 12.00 9.29
CA GLU A 463 16.33 12.65 10.56
C GLU A 463 17.53 12.70 11.51
N LEU A 464 18.63 11.99 11.25
CA LEU A 464 19.81 12.00 12.12
C LEU A 464 20.50 13.37 12.08
N GLY A 465 20.67 13.98 13.26
CA GLY A 465 21.33 15.28 13.42
C GLY A 465 20.44 16.49 13.09
N GLN A 466 19.13 16.29 12.93
CA GLN A 466 18.15 17.37 12.83
C GLN A 466 17.68 17.75 14.25
N PRO A 467 17.91 18.99 14.74
CA PRO A 467 17.54 19.36 16.10
C PRO A 467 16.07 19.07 16.44
N GLY A 468 15.83 18.12 17.36
CA GLY A 468 14.49 17.71 17.79
C GLY A 468 13.85 16.57 16.99
N GLU A 469 14.49 16.07 15.93
CA GLU A 469 14.11 14.91 15.13
C GLU A 469 15.28 13.92 15.14
N GLY A 470 15.06 12.62 15.36
CA GLY A 470 16.15 11.61 15.34
C GLY A 470 17.23 11.71 16.46
N ASP A 471 17.36 12.85 17.16
CA ASP A 471 18.36 13.11 18.23
C ASP A 471 18.22 12.22 19.48
N MET A 472 17.13 11.47 19.59
CA MET A 472 16.81 10.65 20.77
C MET A 472 17.40 9.23 20.68
N LYS A 473 18.26 8.95 19.69
CA LYS A 473 18.95 7.65 19.50
C LYS A 473 20.44 7.69 19.79
#